data_AF-E3RUZ7-F1
#
_entry.id   AF-E3RUZ7-F1
#
_cell.length_a   1.000
_cell.length_b   1.000
_cell.length_c   1.000
_cell.angle_alpha   90.00
_cell.angle_beta   90.00
_cell.angle_gamma   90.00
#
_symmetry.space_group_name_H-M   'P 1'
#
loop_
_entity.id
_entity.type
_entity.pdbx_description
1 polymer ?
#
loop_
_entity_poly.entity_id
_entity_poly.type
_entity_poly.pdbx_seq_one_letter_code
_entity_poly.pdbx_strand_id
1 'polypeptide(L)'
;AARLYKVLVKAGHDDIDRTLLDKINKFCHQCQITAKALGRFRFTLRDENLDFNSRVIVDIMYINQKPVLYAVDEATAFQAARFLRDMKASITWDTLRAMWIDMYVGPPDTIATDAGTNFASEEFVNNANAMMIDVHEVPVEAY
;
A
#
# COMPACT_ATOMS: atom_id res chain seq x y z
N ALA A 1 18.07 18.45 15.87
CA ALA A 1 19.03 18.88 16.91
C ALA A 1 20.37 19.41 16.37
N ALA A 2 21.15 18.63 15.61
CA ALA A 2 22.54 19.00 15.24
C ALA A 2 22.71 20.35 14.51
N ARG A 3 21.76 20.73 13.63
CA ARG A 3 21.79 22.03 12.95
C ARG A 3 21.57 23.20 13.91
N LEU A 4 20.62 23.08 14.83
CA LEU A 4 20.33 24.10 15.85
C LEU A 4 21.52 24.30 16.78
N TYR A 5 22.14 23.22 17.25
CA TYR A 5 23.35 23.28 18.07
C TYR A 5 24.47 24.08 17.38
N LYS A 6 24.74 23.82 16.09
CA LYS A 6 25.75 24.56 15.32
C LYS A 6 25.44 26.05 15.19
N VAL A 7 24.16 26.44 15.11
CA VAL A 7 23.75 27.84 15.05
C VAL A 7 24.01 28.54 16.38
N LEU A 8 23.69 27.88 17.50
CA LEU A 8 23.88 28.45 18.83
C LEU A 8 25.36 28.64 19.19
N VAL A 9 26.21 27.66 18.85
CA VAL A 9 27.68 27.78 18.98
C VAL A 9 28.21 28.96 18.16
N LYS A 10 27.76 29.12 16.91
CA LYS A 10 28.15 30.28 16.09
C LYS A 10 27.68 31.63 16.64
N ALA A 11 26.63 31.64 17.45
CA ALA A 11 26.14 32.83 18.13
C ALA A 11 26.88 33.11 19.46
N GLY A 12 27.88 32.30 19.82
CA GLY A 12 28.69 32.47 21.04
C GLY A 12 28.16 31.73 22.27
N HIS A 13 27.21 30.80 22.10
CA HIS A 13 26.70 29.96 23.19
C HIS A 13 27.37 28.57 23.16
N ASP A 14 28.56 28.49 23.76
CA ASP A 14 29.39 27.28 23.77
C ASP A 14 29.08 26.32 24.95
N ASP A 15 28.30 26.77 25.92
CA ASP A 15 27.92 26.07 27.15
C ASP A 15 26.66 25.20 27.02
N ILE A 16 26.07 25.14 25.82
CA ILE A 16 24.79 24.45 25.62
C ILE A 16 24.96 22.94 25.63
N ASP A 17 24.25 22.28 26.53
CA ASP A 17 24.14 20.83 26.60
C ASP A 17 23.35 20.26 25.40
N ARG A 18 24.02 19.43 24.60
CA ARG A 18 23.41 18.73 23.47
C ARG A 18 22.26 17.82 23.89
N THR A 19 22.34 17.19 25.07
CA THR A 19 21.31 16.27 25.55
C THR A 19 20.00 17.00 25.86
N LEU A 20 20.08 18.25 26.30
CA LEU A 20 18.92 19.11 26.50
C LEU A 20 18.26 19.47 25.16
N LEU A 21 19.05 19.80 24.14
CA LEU A 21 18.52 20.06 22.79
C LEU A 21 17.84 18.84 22.17
N ASP A 22 18.36 17.64 22.42
CA ASP A 22 17.73 16.40 21.96
C ASP A 22 16.39 16.16 22.67
N LYS A 23 16.31 16.43 23.99
CA LYS A 23 15.04 16.41 24.74
C LYS A 23 14.04 17.42 24.18
N ILE A 24 14.45 18.66 23.94
CA ILE A 24 13.58 19.69 23.35
C ILE A 24 13.09 19.24 21.96
N ASN A 25 13.98 18.72 21.12
CA ASN A 25 13.63 18.23 19.78
C ASN A 25 12.65 17.05 19.84
N LYS A 26 12.75 16.19 20.86
CA LYS A 26 11.83 15.06 21.09
C LYS A 26 10.42 15.52 21.45
N PHE A 27 10.28 16.57 22.26
CA PHE A 27 8.97 17.07 22.72
C PHE A 27 8.42 18.24 21.89
N CYS A 28 9.22 18.81 20.99
CA CYS A 28 8.80 19.87 20.07
C CYS A 28 7.79 19.33 19.05
N HIS A 29 6.51 19.68 19.21
CA HIS A 29 5.42 19.25 18.33
C HIS A 29 5.68 19.54 16.85
N GLN A 30 6.08 20.78 16.52
CA GLN A 30 6.37 21.18 15.14
C GLN A 30 7.53 20.36 14.55
N CYS A 31 8.55 20.08 15.37
CA CYS A 31 9.69 19.29 14.98
C CYS A 31 9.32 17.83 14.70
N GLN A 32 8.38 17.26 15.47
CA GLN A 32 7.92 15.88 15.26
C GLN A 32 7.07 15.73 14.00
N ILE A 33 6.16 16.68 13.71
CA ILE A 33 5.29 16.61 12.52
C ILE A 33 6.07 16.83 11.22
N THR A 34 7.06 17.71 11.24
CA THR A 34 7.86 18.05 10.06
C THR A 34 9.12 17.20 9.91
N ALA A 35 9.43 16.37 10.91
CA ALA A 35 10.54 15.44 10.81
C ALA A 35 10.29 14.40 9.72
N LYS A 36 11.38 13.90 9.14
CA LYS A 36 11.31 12.72 8.28
C LYS A 36 10.65 11.58 9.04
N ALA A 37 9.68 10.91 8.42
CA ALA A 37 9.07 9.70 8.98
C ALA A 37 10.15 8.69 9.37
N LEU A 38 9.98 8.09 10.55
CA LEU A 38 10.86 7.02 10.99
C LEU A 38 10.76 5.86 9.99
N GLY A 39 11.90 5.37 9.51
CA GLY A 39 11.93 4.18 8.67
C GLY A 39 11.31 3.02 9.45
N ARG A 40 10.25 2.42 8.90
CA ARG A 40 9.66 1.20 9.45
C ARG A 40 10.42 0.02 8.87
N PHE A 41 10.89 -0.88 9.72
CA PHE A 41 11.37 -2.18 9.26
C PHE A 41 10.15 -3.03 8.90
N ARG A 42 10.08 -3.43 7.64
CA ARG A 42 9.10 -4.39 7.16
C ARG A 42 9.84 -5.68 6.81
N PHE A 43 9.41 -6.79 7.38
CA PHE A 43 9.84 -8.12 7.01
C PHE A 43 8.60 -8.99 6.86
N THR A 44 8.60 -9.85 5.85
CA THR A 44 7.56 -10.86 5.67
C THR A 44 8.11 -12.16 6.24
N LEU A 45 7.43 -12.74 7.24
CA LEU A 45 7.74 -14.09 7.68
C LEU A 45 7.22 -15.05 6.61
N ARG A 46 8.11 -15.86 6.02
CA ARG A 46 7.70 -16.93 5.12
C ARG A 46 7.06 -18.03 5.97
N ASP A 47 5.76 -18.23 5.78
CA ASP A 47 5.10 -19.45 6.23
C ASP A 47 5.50 -20.61 5.30
N GLU A 48 5.71 -21.80 5.85
CA GLU A 48 5.97 -23.02 5.07
C GLU A 48 4.68 -23.56 4.44
N ASN A 49 3.52 -23.17 4.98
CA ASN A 49 2.20 -23.46 4.43
C ASN A 49 1.63 -22.20 3.76
N LEU A 50 2.05 -21.97 2.50
CA LEU A 50 1.54 -20.85 1.70
C LEU A 50 0.17 -21.20 1.12
N ASP A 51 -0.88 -20.53 1.58
CA ASP A 51 -2.23 -20.67 1.06
C ASP A 51 -2.43 -19.79 -0.19
N PHE A 52 -2.33 -20.42 -1.35
CA PHE A 52 -2.65 -19.77 -2.62
C PHE A 52 -4.12 -19.35 -2.67
N ASN A 53 -4.39 -18.18 -3.26
CA ASN A 53 -5.71 -17.62 -3.49
C ASN A 53 -6.48 -17.23 -2.22
N SER A 54 -5.83 -17.13 -1.05
CA SER A 54 -6.51 -16.59 0.13
C SER A 54 -6.62 -15.07 0.07
N ARG A 55 -5.51 -14.39 -0.30
CA ARG A 55 -5.48 -12.93 -0.43
C ARG A 55 -4.79 -12.50 -1.71
N VAL A 56 -5.54 -11.78 -2.55
CA VAL A 56 -5.07 -11.29 -3.84
C VAL A 56 -4.97 -9.77 -3.79
N ILE A 57 -3.78 -9.24 -4.06
CA ILE A 57 -3.52 -7.82 -4.17
C ILE A 57 -3.74 -7.42 -5.62
N VAL A 58 -4.59 -6.43 -5.88
CA VAL A 58 -4.95 -5.98 -7.23
C VAL A 58 -4.69 -4.48 -7.36
N ASP A 59 -4.05 -4.09 -8.46
CA ASP A 59 -3.75 -2.70 -8.78
C ASP A 59 -3.85 -2.45 -10.30
N ILE A 60 -3.96 -1.19 -10.71
CA ILE A 60 -3.90 -0.77 -12.12
C ILE A 60 -2.60 -0.01 -12.36
N MET A 61 -1.73 -0.60 -13.17
CA MET A 61 -0.53 0.06 -13.66
C MET A 61 -0.69 0.49 -15.12
N TYR A 62 0.22 1.33 -15.61
CA TYR A 62 0.20 1.81 -16.99
C TYR A 62 1.45 1.34 -17.75
N ILE A 63 1.25 0.60 -18.84
CA ILE A 63 2.31 0.23 -19.78
C ILE A 63 2.04 0.94 -21.09
N ASN A 64 2.97 1.80 -21.53
CA ASN A 64 2.81 2.61 -22.75
C ASN A 64 1.48 3.38 -22.80
N GLN A 65 1.12 4.02 -21.68
CA GLN A 65 -0.13 4.78 -21.49
C GLN A 65 -1.42 3.93 -21.59
N LYS A 66 -1.31 2.60 -21.59
CA LYS A 66 -2.46 1.70 -21.57
C LYS A 66 -2.64 1.12 -20.17
N PRO A 67 -3.85 1.17 -19.60
CA PRO A 67 -4.11 0.61 -18.28
C PRO A 67 -4.02 -0.92 -18.31
N VAL A 68 -3.37 -1.49 -17.31
CA VAL A 68 -3.18 -2.92 -17.10
C VAL A 68 -3.65 -3.25 -15.69
N LEU A 69 -4.68 -4.08 -15.60
CA LEU A 69 -5.05 -4.70 -14.34
C LEU A 69 -4.01 -5.74 -13.99
N TYR A 70 -3.45 -5.64 -12.79
CA TYR A 70 -2.40 -6.50 -12.28
C TYR A 70 -2.84 -7.10 -10.96
N ALA A 71 -2.71 -8.42 -10.82
CA ALA A 71 -3.10 -9.16 -9.64
C ALA A 71 -1.94 -10.03 -9.17
N VAL A 72 -1.70 -10.05 -7.86
CA VAL A 72 -0.65 -10.84 -7.21
C VAL A 72 -1.23 -11.57 -6.01
N ASP A 73 -0.97 -12.87 -5.92
CA ASP A 73 -1.24 -13.66 -4.73
C ASP A 73 -0.22 -13.30 -3.64
N GLU A 74 -0.69 -12.89 -2.47
CA GLU A 74 0.17 -12.38 -1.40
C GLU A 74 1.12 -13.45 -0.85
N ALA A 75 0.67 -14.69 -0.75
CA ALA A 75 1.44 -15.79 -0.15
C ALA A 75 2.53 -16.33 -1.10
N THR A 76 2.17 -16.56 -2.37
CA THR A 76 3.02 -17.26 -3.34
C THR A 76 3.75 -16.33 -4.31
N ALA A 77 3.37 -15.05 -4.35
CA ALA A 77 3.80 -14.08 -5.36
C ALA A 77 3.44 -14.49 -6.80
N PHE A 78 2.51 -15.43 -6.99
CA PHE A 78 1.96 -15.73 -8.30
C PHE A 78 1.23 -14.51 -8.85
N GLN A 79 1.40 -14.22 -10.14
CA GLN A 79 0.97 -12.97 -10.74
C GLN A 79 0.23 -13.19 -12.06
N ALA A 80 -0.78 -12.36 -12.32
CA ALA A 80 -1.46 -12.29 -13.60
C ALA A 80 -1.69 -10.82 -13.97
N ALA A 81 -1.72 -10.53 -15.28
CA ALA A 81 -1.94 -9.18 -15.79
C ALA A 81 -2.82 -9.20 -17.05
N ARG A 82 -3.69 -8.20 -17.20
CA ARG A 82 -4.47 -8.02 -18.43
C ARG A 82 -4.73 -6.54 -18.73
N PHE A 83 -4.59 -6.16 -20.00
CA PHE A 83 -4.94 -4.81 -20.44
C PHE A 83 -6.43 -4.54 -20.26
N LEU A 84 -6.74 -3.38 -19.68
CA LEU A 84 -8.10 -2.88 -19.57
C LEU A 84 -8.49 -2.13 -20.84
N ARG A 85 -9.74 -2.30 -21.26
CA ARG A 85 -10.32 -1.55 -22.39
C ARG A 85 -10.78 -0.15 -21.98
N ASP A 86 -11.18 -0.02 -20.71
CA ASP A 86 -11.70 1.20 -20.08
C ASP A 86 -11.52 1.06 -18.56
N MET A 87 -11.57 2.18 -17.82
CA MET A 87 -11.39 2.27 -16.37
C MET A 87 -12.70 2.12 -15.58
N LYS A 88 -13.78 1.65 -16.23
CA LYS A 88 -15.06 1.39 -15.57
C LYS A 88 -14.95 0.23 -14.57
N ALA A 89 -15.70 0.32 -13.48
CA ALA A 89 -15.76 -0.70 -12.45
C ALA A 89 -16.20 -2.08 -12.98
N SER A 90 -17.31 -2.14 -13.73
CA SER A 90 -17.74 -3.34 -14.48
C SER A 90 -16.63 -3.98 -15.32
N ILE A 91 -15.95 -3.18 -16.15
CA ILE A 91 -14.88 -3.68 -17.02
C ILE A 91 -13.70 -4.20 -16.20
N THR A 92 -13.37 -3.52 -15.11
CA THR A 92 -12.30 -3.92 -14.19
C THR A 92 -12.64 -5.25 -13.52
N TRP A 93 -13.86 -5.38 -13.00
CA TRP A 93 -14.39 -6.60 -12.38
C TRP A 93 -14.41 -7.78 -13.37
N ASP A 94 -15.00 -7.60 -14.55
CA ASP A 94 -15.06 -8.66 -15.56
C ASP A 94 -13.67 -9.09 -16.03
N THR A 95 -12.73 -8.13 -16.11
CA THR A 95 -11.34 -8.43 -16.44
C THR A 95 -10.69 -9.24 -15.34
N LEU A 96 -10.87 -8.86 -14.06
CA LEU A 96 -10.37 -9.60 -12.90
C LEU A 96 -10.93 -11.03 -12.89
N ARG A 97 -12.23 -11.18 -13.12
CA ARG A 97 -12.88 -12.48 -13.20
C ARG A 97 -12.24 -13.37 -14.26
N ALA A 98 -12.14 -12.86 -15.48
CA ALA A 98 -11.63 -13.63 -16.60
C ALA A 98 -10.13 -13.96 -16.50
N MET A 99 -9.32 -13.12 -15.83
CA MET A 99 -7.87 -13.34 -15.73
C MET A 99 -7.45 -14.13 -14.49
N TRP A 100 -8.31 -14.19 -13.47
CA TRP A 100 -7.99 -14.79 -12.17
C TRP A 100 -9.06 -15.77 -11.71
N ILE A 101 -10.24 -15.26 -11.34
CA ILE A 101 -11.29 -16.03 -10.65
C ILE A 101 -11.76 -17.22 -11.49
N ASP A 102 -12.08 -16.99 -12.76
CA ASP A 102 -12.61 -18.03 -13.64
C ASP A 102 -11.51 -18.95 -14.22
N MET A 103 -10.23 -18.54 -14.14
CA MET A 103 -9.10 -19.27 -14.74
C MET A 103 -8.46 -20.27 -13.75
N TYR A 104 -8.46 -19.96 -12.46
CA TYR A 104 -7.76 -20.73 -11.44
C TYR A 104 -8.74 -21.46 -10.51
N VAL A 105 -8.55 -21.35 -9.19
CA VAL A 105 -9.24 -22.14 -8.15
C VAL A 105 -10.62 -21.54 -7.79
N GLY A 106 -11.02 -20.46 -8.46
CA GLY A 106 -12.26 -19.74 -8.16
C GLY A 106 -12.01 -18.43 -7.40
N PRO A 107 -13.04 -17.89 -6.71
CA PRO A 107 -12.92 -16.63 -6.00
C PRO A 107 -11.91 -16.74 -4.85
N PRO A 108 -11.08 -15.72 -4.60
CA PRO A 108 -10.25 -15.67 -3.40
C PRO A 108 -11.09 -15.37 -2.15
N ASP A 109 -10.52 -15.58 -0.96
CA ASP A 109 -11.22 -15.16 0.27
C ASP A 109 -11.30 -13.64 0.36
N THR A 110 -10.19 -12.96 0.02
CA THR A 110 -10.07 -11.51 0.10
C THR A 110 -9.35 -10.90 -1.10
N ILE A 111 -9.78 -9.70 -1.49
CA ILE A 111 -9.10 -8.84 -2.46
C ILE A 111 -8.62 -7.59 -1.73
N ALA A 112 -7.34 -7.26 -1.89
CA ALA A 112 -6.75 -6.01 -1.41
C ALA A 112 -6.48 -5.07 -2.59
N THR A 113 -7.02 -3.86 -2.57
CA THR A 113 -6.83 -2.87 -3.64
C THR A 113 -6.38 -1.53 -3.09
N ASP A 114 -5.95 -0.62 -3.98
CA ASP A 114 -5.85 0.78 -3.63
C ASP A 114 -7.23 1.46 -3.53
N ALA A 115 -7.24 2.73 -3.16
CA ALA A 115 -8.42 3.60 -3.07
C ALA A 115 -8.91 4.11 -4.45
N GLY A 116 -8.52 3.43 -5.54
CA GLY A 116 -8.92 3.78 -6.89
C GLY A 116 -10.45 3.72 -7.04
N THR A 117 -11.03 4.71 -7.72
CA THR A 117 -12.50 4.84 -7.86
C THR A 117 -13.16 3.63 -8.54
N ASN A 118 -12.41 2.94 -9.39
CA ASN A 118 -12.80 1.68 -10.04
C ASN A 118 -12.96 0.52 -9.05
N PHE A 119 -12.19 0.48 -7.96
CA PHE A 119 -12.27 -0.56 -6.93
C PHE A 119 -13.23 -0.17 -5.80
N ALA A 120 -13.24 1.11 -5.41
CA ALA A 120 -14.12 1.62 -4.35
C ALA A 120 -15.59 1.78 -4.80
N SER A 121 -15.90 1.57 -6.08
CA SER A 121 -17.27 1.63 -6.59
C SER A 121 -18.19 0.59 -5.94
N GLU A 122 -19.44 0.96 -5.71
CA GLU A 122 -20.47 0.04 -5.20
C GLU A 122 -20.67 -1.16 -6.12
N GLU A 123 -20.55 -0.96 -7.44
CA GLU A 123 -20.63 -2.04 -8.44
C GLU A 123 -19.57 -3.11 -8.21
N PHE A 124 -18.30 -2.73 -8.07
CA PHE A 124 -17.20 -3.67 -7.85
C PHE A 124 -17.37 -4.42 -6.52
N VAL A 125 -17.68 -3.70 -5.44
CA VAL A 125 -17.86 -4.27 -4.10
C VAL A 125 -19.06 -5.21 -4.04
N ASN A 126 -20.20 -4.84 -4.64
CA ASN A 126 -21.38 -5.70 -4.67
C ASN A 126 -21.14 -6.99 -5.46
N ASN A 127 -20.39 -6.92 -6.57
CA ASN A 127 -20.04 -8.09 -7.35
C ASN A 127 -19.09 -9.03 -6.58
N ALA A 128 -18.11 -8.49 -5.85
CA ALA A 128 -17.23 -9.26 -4.98
C ALA A 128 -18.02 -9.95 -3.85
N ASN A 129 -18.88 -9.21 -3.16
CA ASN A 129 -19.74 -9.73 -2.10
C ASN A 129 -20.69 -10.84 -2.60
N ALA A 130 -21.19 -10.74 -3.84
CA ALA A 130 -22.00 -11.78 -4.45
C ALA A 130 -21.24 -13.11 -4.65
N MET A 131 -19.91 -13.06 -4.70
CA MET A 131 -19.02 -14.23 -4.73
C MET A 131 -18.41 -14.55 -3.37
N MET A 132 -18.90 -13.94 -2.28
CA MET A 132 -18.39 -14.08 -0.91
C MET A 132 -16.92 -13.65 -0.74
N ILE A 133 -16.48 -12.67 -1.53
CA ILE A 133 -15.13 -12.12 -1.46
C ILE A 133 -15.17 -10.82 -0.64
N ASP A 134 -14.31 -10.69 0.36
CA ASP A 134 -14.15 -9.42 1.10
C ASP A 134 -13.16 -8.50 0.37
N VAL A 135 -13.49 -7.21 0.29
CA VAL A 135 -12.67 -6.19 -0.39
C VAL A 135 -12.07 -5.24 0.64
N HIS A 136 -10.75 -5.20 0.69
CA HIS A 136 -9.99 -4.34 1.58
C HIS A 136 -9.27 -3.25 0.81
N GLU A 137 -9.63 -1.99 1.07
CA GLU A 137 -8.84 -0.86 0.63
C GLU A 137 -7.57 -0.76 1.49
N VAL A 138 -6.40 -0.78 0.86
CA VAL A 138 -5.09 -0.65 1.50
C VAL A 138 -4.41 0.62 0.99
N PRO A 139 -4.00 1.55 1.87
CA PRO A 139 -3.33 2.76 1.44
C PRO A 139 -2.00 2.43 0.75
N VAL A 140 -1.80 2.97 -0.46
CA VAL A 140 -0.63 2.76 -1.33
C VAL A 140 0.69 3.16 -0.66
N GLU A 141 0.66 3.99 0.39
CA GLU A 141 1.84 4.42 1.15
C GLU A 141 2.11 3.60 2.43
N ALA A 142 1.31 2.57 2.71
CA ALA A 142 1.54 1.67 3.83
C ALA A 142 2.43 0.47 3.46
N TYR A 143 2.87 0.35 2.19
CA TYR A 143 3.71 -0.76 1.73
C TYR A 143 5.21 -0.48 1.82
#